data_AF-A0A7W3JDY3-F1
#
_entry.id   AF-A0A7W3JDY3-F1
#
_cell.length_a   1.000
_cell.length_b   1.000
_cell.length_c   1.000
_cell.angle_alpha   90.00
_cell.angle_beta   90.00
_cell.angle_gamma   90.00
#
_symmetry.space_group_name_H-M   'P 1'
#
loop_
_entity.id
_entity.type
_entity.pdbx_description
1 polymer ?
#
loop_
_entity_poly.entity_id
_entity_poly.type
_entity_poly.pdbx_seq_one_letter_code
_entity_poly.pdbx_strand_id
1 'polypeptide(L)'
;MVRPAHLAVATVTLLLLAGCSAGGADAGADVGESATPSGGASTPAATSTDRDAPLDANQACAAMYVTGEKTLEERIGTALVGASDGLDVSAADQMHAIAVELGRLEPRVPEEFQGPVEKVRVPFLQLQKALDDGTEEATELDVASTVEGLKEYQALC
;
A
#
# COMPACT_ATOMS: atom_id res chain seq x y z
N MET A 1 33.81 31.44 10.88
CA MET A 1 33.48 32.67 11.66
C MET A 1 32.96 33.67 10.63
N VAL A 2 31.71 34.12 10.59
CA VAL A 2 30.87 34.74 11.63
C VAL A 2 29.39 34.57 11.22
N ARG A 3 28.51 34.20 12.17
CA ARG A 3 27.05 34.32 12.07
C ARG A 3 26.62 35.75 12.43
N PRO A 4 25.53 36.25 11.85
CA PRO A 4 24.61 37.09 12.61
C PRO A 4 23.20 36.46 12.66
N ALA A 5 22.66 36.51 13.88
CA ALA A 5 21.31 36.16 14.27
C ALA A 5 20.34 37.34 13.99
N HIS A 6 19.03 37.06 14.06
CA HIS A 6 17.90 37.85 14.60
C HIS A 6 16.61 37.42 13.87
N LEU A 7 15.69 36.66 14.48
CA LEU A 7 14.65 36.99 15.48
C LEU A 7 13.28 37.31 14.84
N ALA A 8 12.30 36.44 15.18
CA ALA A 8 10.85 36.63 15.27
C ALA A 8 10.03 36.89 13.99
N VAL A 9 8.98 36.08 13.79
CA VAL A 9 7.58 36.42 14.15
C VAL A 9 6.79 35.12 14.30
N ALA A 10 6.15 34.96 15.45
CA ALA A 10 5.16 33.93 15.71
C ALA A 10 3.81 34.39 15.16
N THR A 11 3.17 33.58 14.33
CA THR A 11 1.74 33.69 14.01
C THR A 11 1.05 32.42 14.49
N VAL A 12 0.60 32.48 15.74
CA VAL A 12 -0.43 31.60 16.28
C VAL A 12 -1.76 32.10 15.72
N THR A 13 -2.40 31.31 14.86
CA THR A 13 -3.80 31.53 14.48
C THR A 13 -4.62 30.35 15.00
N LEU A 14 -5.33 30.61 16.09
CA LEU A 14 -6.29 29.73 16.76
C LEU A 14 -7.71 30.07 16.27
N LEU A 15 -8.59 29.06 16.31
CA LEU A 15 -10.07 29.10 16.21
C LEU A 15 -10.61 29.16 14.76
N LEU A 16 -11.46 28.23 14.33
CA LEU A 16 -12.80 27.98 14.89
C LEU A 16 -13.25 26.52 14.74
N LEU A 17 -13.57 25.88 15.86
CA LEU A 17 -14.47 24.72 15.92
C LEU A 17 -15.92 25.21 15.85
N ALA A 18 -16.65 24.79 14.83
CA ALA A 18 -18.11 24.84 14.73
C ALA A 18 -18.55 23.53 14.05
N GLY A 19 -19.49 22.73 14.55
CA GLY A 19 -20.26 22.79 15.77
C GLY A 19 -20.86 21.40 16.00
N CYS A 20 -20.86 20.98 17.26
CA CYS A 20 -21.66 19.86 17.75
C CYS A 20 -22.99 20.47 18.22
N SER A 21 -24.09 20.21 17.52
CA SER A 21 -25.43 20.48 18.05
C SER A 21 -26.20 19.17 18.13
N ALA A 22 -26.22 18.64 19.36
CA ALA A 22 -27.19 17.67 19.80
C ALA A 22 -28.55 18.36 20.04
N GLY A 23 -29.60 17.70 19.56
CA GLY A 23 -30.91 17.56 20.22
C GLY A 23 -31.68 18.81 20.67
N GLY A 24 -32.81 19.06 20.00
CA GLY A 24 -33.89 19.91 20.53
C GLY A 24 -35.13 19.81 19.66
N ALA A 25 -36.14 19.11 20.17
CA ALA A 25 -37.41 18.78 19.53
C ALA A 25 -38.32 20.01 19.33
N ASP A 26 -39.11 20.03 18.26
CA ASP A 26 -40.51 20.46 18.34
C ASP A 26 -41.36 19.92 17.19
N ALA A 27 -42.61 19.62 17.53
CA ALA A 27 -43.54 18.73 16.86
C ALA A 27 -44.18 19.28 15.56
N GLY A 28 -44.40 18.37 14.60
CA GLY A 28 -45.28 18.56 13.44
C GLY A 28 -45.73 17.20 12.89
N ALA A 29 -47.03 16.98 12.84
CA ALA A 29 -47.70 15.68 12.69
C ALA A 29 -47.76 15.12 11.25
N ASP A 30 -47.99 13.80 11.18
CA ASP A 30 -48.49 12.96 10.05
C ASP A 30 -47.54 12.83 8.84
N VAL A 31 -47.23 11.65 8.27
CA VAL A 31 -48.03 10.47 7.94
C VAL A 31 -47.10 9.25 7.95
N GLY A 32 -47.60 8.10 8.40
CA GLY A 32 -46.87 6.85 8.34
C GLY A 32 -46.49 6.46 6.91
N GLU A 33 -45.21 6.17 6.69
CA GLU A 33 -44.77 5.29 5.62
C GLU A 33 -43.69 4.37 6.18
N SER A 34 -44.02 3.09 6.25
CA SER A 34 -43.08 2.01 6.56
C SER A 34 -42.02 1.97 5.46
N ALA A 35 -40.91 2.67 5.67
CA ALA A 35 -39.72 2.49 4.85
C ALA A 35 -39.02 1.19 5.29
N THR A 36 -39.49 0.07 4.74
CA THR A 36 -38.70 -1.16 4.61
C THR A 36 -37.46 -0.81 3.78
N PRO A 37 -36.22 -0.93 4.28
CA PRO A 37 -35.06 -0.92 3.40
C PRO A 37 -34.98 -2.30 2.72
N SER A 38 -35.77 -2.48 1.68
CA SER A 38 -35.52 -3.51 0.69
C SER A 38 -34.41 -3.01 -0.23
N GLY A 39 -33.29 -3.74 -0.25
CA GLY A 39 -32.43 -3.79 -1.42
C GLY A 39 -31.40 -2.67 -1.57
N GLY A 40 -30.50 -2.54 -0.60
CA GLY A 40 -29.11 -2.27 -0.96
C GLY A 40 -28.42 -3.61 -0.92
N ALA A 41 -28.03 -4.17 -2.08
CA ALA A 41 -27.06 -5.25 -2.13
C ALA A 41 -25.79 -4.71 -1.46
N SER A 42 -25.70 -4.91 -0.15
CA SER A 42 -24.48 -4.70 0.61
C SER A 42 -23.58 -5.78 0.07
N THR A 43 -22.70 -5.43 -0.86
CA THR A 43 -21.54 -6.25 -1.19
C THR A 43 -20.98 -6.68 0.16
N PRO A 44 -21.00 -7.98 0.50
CA PRO A 44 -20.50 -8.41 1.78
C PRO A 44 -19.08 -7.89 1.88
N ALA A 45 -18.78 -7.14 2.95
CA ALA A 45 -17.41 -6.72 3.21
C ALA A 45 -16.56 -7.99 3.15
N ALA A 46 -15.68 -8.07 2.15
CA ALA A 46 -14.83 -9.24 1.94
C ALA A 46 -14.20 -9.59 3.28
N THR A 47 -14.60 -10.73 3.83
CA THR A 47 -14.09 -11.18 5.11
C THR A 47 -12.59 -11.43 4.93
N SER A 48 -11.79 -11.31 6.00
CA SER A 48 -10.34 -11.53 5.93
C SER A 48 -9.96 -12.84 5.24
N THR A 49 -10.84 -13.84 5.31
CA THR A 49 -10.73 -15.14 4.64
C THR A 49 -10.73 -15.06 3.10
N ASP A 50 -11.44 -14.10 2.48
CA ASP A 50 -11.42 -13.91 1.02
C ASP A 50 -10.11 -13.26 0.54
N ARG A 51 -9.45 -12.47 1.41
CA ARG A 51 -8.19 -11.81 1.07
C ARG A 51 -6.99 -12.75 1.02
N ASP A 52 -7.06 -13.90 1.67
CA ASP A 52 -5.97 -14.87 1.72
C ASP A 52 -6.27 -16.13 0.89
N ALA A 53 -7.41 -16.16 0.18
CA ALA A 53 -7.77 -17.27 -0.69
C ALA A 53 -6.80 -17.41 -1.88
N PRO A 54 -6.52 -18.65 -2.34
CA PRO A 54 -5.75 -18.89 -3.57
C PRO A 54 -6.36 -18.13 -4.76
N LEU A 55 -5.49 -17.68 -5.65
CA LEU A 55 -5.82 -16.96 -6.87
C LEU A 55 -5.70 -17.91 -8.06
N ASP A 56 -6.61 -17.77 -9.03
CA ASP A 56 -6.36 -18.30 -10.37
C ASP A 56 -5.37 -17.40 -11.15
N ALA A 57 -4.97 -17.84 -12.34
CA ALA A 57 -4.01 -17.11 -13.18
C ALA A 57 -4.48 -15.68 -13.54
N ASN A 58 -5.76 -15.50 -13.89
CA ASN A 58 -6.28 -14.18 -14.25
C ASN A 58 -6.28 -13.25 -13.03
N GLN A 59 -6.65 -13.78 -11.87
CA GLN A 59 -6.65 -13.02 -10.62
C GLN A 59 -5.23 -12.69 -10.18
N ALA A 60 -4.26 -13.58 -10.37
CA ALA A 60 -2.84 -13.34 -10.12
C ALA A 60 -2.32 -12.20 -11.02
N CYS A 61 -2.65 -12.22 -12.32
CA CYS A 61 -2.28 -11.16 -13.26
C CYS A 61 -2.94 -9.82 -12.92
N ALA A 62 -4.22 -9.85 -12.55
CA ALA A 62 -4.94 -8.65 -12.12
C ALA A 62 -4.36 -8.05 -10.81
N ALA A 63 -3.91 -8.90 -9.88
CA ALA A 63 -3.27 -8.44 -8.66
C ALA A 63 -1.94 -7.71 -8.94
N MET A 64 -1.17 -8.16 -9.92
CA MET A 64 0.11 -7.52 -10.28
C MET A 64 -0.07 -6.26 -11.15
N TYR A 65 -0.95 -6.31 -12.16
CA TYR A 65 -0.95 -5.34 -13.27
C TYR A 65 -2.22 -4.51 -13.45
N VAL A 66 -3.29 -4.73 -12.67
CA VAL A 66 -4.59 -4.08 -12.92
C VAL A 66 -5.17 -3.40 -11.68
N THR A 67 -4.97 -4.00 -10.50
CA THR A 67 -5.64 -3.56 -9.27
C THR A 67 -4.96 -2.34 -8.65
N GLY A 68 -5.77 -1.36 -8.20
CA GLY A 68 -5.31 -0.16 -7.47
C GLY A 68 -5.24 1.10 -8.32
N GLU A 69 -4.90 2.23 -7.69
CA GLU A 69 -4.65 3.49 -8.41
C GLU A 69 -3.32 3.46 -9.20
N LYS A 70 -2.35 2.71 -8.66
CA LYS A 70 -1.13 2.29 -9.34
C LYS A 70 -1.03 0.77 -9.24
N THR A 71 -0.53 0.14 -10.30
CA THR A 71 -0.34 -1.31 -10.30
C THR A 71 0.73 -1.71 -9.28
N LEU A 72 0.77 -2.99 -8.88
CA LEU A 72 1.84 -3.47 -8.01
C LEU A 72 3.20 -3.35 -8.71
N GLU A 73 3.28 -3.64 -10.01
CA GLU A 73 4.49 -3.43 -10.83
C GLU A 73 5.00 -1.98 -10.77
N GLU A 74 4.12 -0.99 -10.98
CA GLU A 74 4.49 0.42 -10.96
C GLU A 74 5.02 0.86 -9.59
N ARG A 75 4.39 0.34 -8.53
CA ARG A 75 4.82 0.60 -7.15
C ARG A 75 6.18 -0.05 -6.86
N ILE A 76 6.41 -1.28 -7.31
CA ILE A 76 7.70 -1.97 -7.22
C ILE A 76 8.80 -1.13 -7.88
N GLY A 77 8.58 -0.71 -9.13
CA GLY A 77 9.55 0.13 -9.85
C GLY A 77 9.82 1.45 -9.13
N THR A 78 8.76 2.13 -8.67
CA THR A 78 8.89 3.39 -7.92
C THR A 78 9.71 3.21 -6.64
N ALA A 79 9.45 2.15 -5.88
CA ALA A 79 10.13 1.91 -4.62
C ALA A 79 11.61 1.55 -4.80
N LEU A 80 11.95 0.77 -5.84
CA LEU A 80 13.34 0.44 -6.13
C LEU A 80 14.15 1.66 -6.60
N VAL A 81 13.55 2.55 -7.40
CA VAL A 81 14.18 3.83 -7.75
C VAL A 81 14.37 4.69 -6.50
N GLY A 82 13.34 4.82 -5.66
CA GLY A 82 13.43 5.58 -4.41
C GLY A 82 14.52 5.04 -3.48
N ALA A 83 14.62 3.73 -3.32
CA ALA A 83 15.69 3.10 -2.53
C ALA A 83 17.09 3.35 -3.11
N SER A 84 17.20 3.45 -4.44
CA SER A 84 18.47 3.75 -5.13
C SER A 84 18.89 5.22 -4.96
N ASP A 85 17.93 6.15 -4.88
CA ASP A 85 18.19 7.58 -4.62
C ASP A 85 18.53 7.87 -3.15
N GLY A 86 18.22 6.92 -2.25
CA GLY A 86 18.53 6.95 -0.83
C GLY A 86 17.38 6.43 0.02
N LEU A 87 17.69 5.60 1.01
CA LEU A 87 16.69 4.98 1.87
C LEU A 87 16.27 5.91 3.03
N ASP A 88 15.42 6.88 2.75
CA ASP A 88 14.73 7.64 3.79
C ASP A 88 13.53 6.87 4.38
N VAL A 89 12.88 7.44 5.41
CA VAL A 89 11.74 6.81 6.10
C VAL A 89 10.60 6.50 5.12
N SER A 90 10.32 7.37 4.15
CA SER A 90 9.24 7.19 3.18
C SER A 90 9.56 6.08 2.18
N ALA A 91 10.81 6.01 1.71
CA ALA A 91 11.28 4.94 0.84
C ALA A 91 11.27 3.58 1.57
N ALA A 92 11.72 3.56 2.83
CA ALA A 92 11.68 2.36 3.67
C ALA A 92 10.24 1.85 3.91
N ASP A 93 9.32 2.75 4.23
CA ASP A 93 7.91 2.43 4.43
C ASP A 93 7.25 1.85 3.15
N GLN A 94 7.54 2.46 1.99
CA GLN A 94 7.06 1.97 0.70
C GLN A 94 7.62 0.59 0.36
N MET A 95 8.92 0.39 0.52
CA MET A 95 9.58 -0.91 0.30
C MET A 95 8.99 -1.97 1.23
N HIS A 96 8.77 -1.65 2.50
CA HIS A 96 8.17 -2.58 3.46
C HIS A 96 6.72 -2.95 3.08
N ALA A 97 5.90 -1.96 2.72
CA ALA A 97 4.52 -2.21 2.31
C ALA A 97 4.44 -3.15 1.10
N ILE A 98 5.31 -2.95 0.11
CA ILE A 98 5.39 -3.80 -1.08
C ILE A 98 5.92 -5.19 -0.73
N ALA A 99 6.93 -5.30 0.14
CA ALA A 99 7.46 -6.58 0.59
C ALA A 99 6.38 -7.45 1.27
N VAL A 100 5.54 -6.82 2.11
CA VAL A 100 4.41 -7.48 2.76
C VAL A 100 3.37 -7.92 1.74
N GLU A 101 3.05 -7.08 0.75
CA GLU A 101 2.09 -7.40 -0.29
C GLU A 101 2.56 -8.57 -1.17
N LEU A 102 3.83 -8.54 -1.61
CA LEU A 102 4.45 -9.63 -2.36
C LEU A 102 4.53 -10.93 -1.55
N GLY A 103 4.86 -10.85 -0.26
CA GLY A 103 4.87 -12.02 0.63
C GLY A 103 3.48 -12.63 0.86
N ARG A 104 2.41 -11.83 0.73
CA ARG A 104 1.03 -12.34 0.74
C ARG A 104 0.61 -12.89 -0.63
N LEU A 105 1.11 -12.32 -1.72
CA LEU A 105 0.79 -12.74 -3.08
C LEU A 105 1.40 -14.13 -3.40
N GLU A 106 2.67 -14.34 -3.06
CA GLU A 106 3.43 -15.56 -3.37
C GLU A 106 2.70 -16.88 -3.03
N PRO A 107 2.21 -17.12 -1.80
CA PRO A 107 1.55 -18.39 -1.49
C PRO A 107 0.16 -18.55 -2.13
N ARG A 108 -0.38 -17.48 -2.72
CA ARG A 108 -1.74 -17.44 -3.27
C ARG A 108 -1.74 -17.63 -4.78
N VAL A 109 -0.67 -17.26 -5.47
CA VAL A 109 -0.60 -17.44 -6.92
C VAL A 109 -0.41 -18.92 -7.28
N PRO A 110 -0.82 -19.34 -8.49
CA PRO A 110 -0.53 -20.68 -8.99
C PRO A 110 0.98 -20.98 -8.98
N GLU A 111 1.34 -22.26 -8.91
CA GLU A 111 2.73 -22.71 -8.74
C GLU A 111 3.68 -22.15 -9.81
N GLU A 112 3.21 -22.03 -11.05
CA GLU A 112 3.97 -21.45 -12.17
C GLU A 112 4.34 -19.96 -11.98
N PHE A 113 3.59 -19.22 -11.16
CA PHE A 113 3.86 -17.81 -10.84
C PHE A 113 4.75 -17.63 -9.61
N GLN A 114 4.95 -18.66 -8.77
CA GLN A 114 5.71 -18.54 -7.52
C GLN A 114 7.17 -18.15 -7.77
N GLY A 115 7.86 -18.87 -8.66
CA GLY A 115 9.26 -18.56 -9.01
C GLY A 115 9.48 -17.13 -9.50
N PRO A 116 8.64 -16.62 -10.43
CA PRO A 116 8.66 -15.21 -10.81
C PRO A 116 8.45 -14.24 -9.62
N VAL A 117 7.50 -14.52 -8.72
CA VAL A 117 7.28 -13.68 -7.52
C VAL A 117 8.48 -13.73 -6.56
N GLU A 118 9.09 -14.89 -6.36
CA GLU A 118 10.31 -15.04 -5.54
C GLU A 118 11.44 -14.13 -6.05
N LYS A 119 11.66 -14.11 -7.38
CA LYS A 119 12.65 -13.21 -8.01
C LYS A 119 12.32 -11.74 -7.78
N VAL A 120 11.04 -11.37 -7.89
CA VAL A 120 10.56 -10.00 -7.60
C VAL A 120 10.88 -9.59 -6.17
N ARG A 121 10.81 -10.51 -5.21
CA ARG A 121 11.01 -10.24 -3.78
C ARG A 121 12.48 -10.09 -3.37
N VAL A 122 13.44 -10.55 -4.16
CA VAL A 122 14.88 -10.57 -3.80
C VAL A 122 15.39 -9.24 -3.23
N PRO A 123 15.28 -8.09 -3.93
CA PRO A 123 15.81 -6.83 -3.41
C PRO A 123 15.08 -6.35 -2.16
N PHE A 124 13.80 -6.68 -1.99
CA PHE A 124 13.05 -6.34 -0.78
C PHE A 124 13.54 -7.14 0.44
N LEU A 125 13.88 -8.42 0.25
CA LEU A 125 14.46 -9.26 1.29
C LEU A 125 15.90 -8.84 1.63
N GLN A 126 16.69 -8.46 0.63
CA GLN A 126 18.04 -7.92 0.84
C GLN A 126 17.99 -6.64 1.68
N LEU A 127 17.07 -5.72 1.35
CA LEU A 127 16.87 -4.50 2.11
C LEU A 127 16.45 -4.78 3.56
N GLN A 128 15.46 -5.65 3.76
CA GLN A 128 15.02 -6.05 5.09
C GLN A 128 16.19 -6.62 5.91
N LYS A 129 16.99 -7.50 5.29
CA LYS A 129 18.17 -8.08 5.94
C LYS A 129 19.21 -7.02 6.33
N ALA A 130 19.49 -6.06 5.46
CA ALA A 130 20.44 -4.98 5.75
C ALA A 130 19.97 -4.11 6.93
N LEU A 131 18.66 -3.83 6.99
CA LEU A 131 18.05 -3.11 8.11
C LEU A 131 18.13 -3.92 9.42
N ASP A 132 17.84 -5.22 9.38
CA ASP A 132 17.89 -6.11 10.53
C ASP A 132 19.32 -6.30 11.06
N ASP A 133 20.31 -6.37 10.17
CA ASP A 133 21.73 -6.48 10.50
C ASP A 133 22.32 -5.14 11.00
N GLY A 134 21.56 -4.03 10.87
CA GLY A 134 21.98 -2.69 11.30
C GLY A 134 23.12 -2.12 10.47
N THR A 135 23.26 -2.54 9.22
CA THR A 135 24.33 -2.06 8.33
C THR A 135 23.97 -0.69 7.79
N GLU A 136 24.80 0.32 8.10
CA GLU A 136 24.70 1.67 7.54
C GLU A 136 25.29 1.78 6.12
N GLU A 137 25.89 0.70 5.61
CA GLU A 137 26.44 0.65 4.26
C GLU A 137 25.34 0.57 3.20
N ALA A 138 25.54 1.28 2.09
CA ALA A 138 24.66 1.22 0.93
C ALA A 138 24.62 -0.22 0.39
N THR A 139 23.50 -0.91 0.66
CA THR A 139 23.27 -2.27 0.15
C THR A 139 22.93 -2.20 -1.34
N GLU A 140 23.72 -2.87 -2.16
CA GLU A 140 23.41 -3.01 -3.59
C GLU A 140 22.21 -3.96 -3.73
N LEU A 141 21.08 -3.40 -4.13
CA LEU A 141 19.85 -4.16 -4.34
C LEU A 141 19.90 -4.85 -5.70
N ASP A 142 19.57 -6.15 -5.73
CA ASP A 142 19.46 -6.91 -6.97
C ASP A 142 18.16 -6.58 -7.72
N VAL A 143 18.15 -5.40 -8.34
CA VAL A 143 17.06 -4.93 -9.20
C VAL A 143 16.91 -5.81 -10.45
N ALA A 144 17.99 -6.46 -10.91
CA ALA A 144 17.96 -7.32 -12.08
C ALA A 144 17.07 -8.55 -11.85
N SER A 145 17.16 -9.17 -10.67
CA SER A 145 16.25 -10.25 -10.26
C SER A 145 14.79 -9.82 -10.32
N THR A 146 14.45 -8.61 -9.85
CA THR A 146 13.07 -8.12 -9.97
C THR A 146 12.63 -7.93 -11.41
N VAL A 147 13.48 -7.35 -12.27
CA VAL A 147 13.15 -7.16 -13.68
C VAL A 147 12.94 -8.50 -14.39
N GLU A 148 13.75 -9.51 -14.10
CA GLU A 148 13.58 -10.86 -14.62
C GLU A 148 12.28 -11.49 -14.13
N GLY A 149 12.02 -11.44 -12.82
CA GLY A 149 10.79 -11.96 -12.24
C GLY A 149 9.53 -11.29 -12.81
N LEU A 150 9.53 -9.97 -12.98
CA LEU A 150 8.40 -9.25 -13.60
C LEU A 150 8.17 -9.65 -15.06
N LYS A 151 9.24 -9.89 -15.84
CA LYS A 151 9.13 -10.36 -17.22
C LYS A 151 8.57 -11.77 -17.31
N GLU A 152 9.05 -12.66 -16.45
CA GLU A 152 8.55 -14.04 -16.39
C GLU A 152 7.09 -14.08 -15.94
N TYR A 153 6.74 -13.29 -14.92
CA TYR A 153 5.37 -13.16 -14.44
C TYR A 153 4.45 -12.62 -15.54
N GLN A 154 4.87 -11.60 -16.29
CA GLN A 154 4.12 -11.06 -17.42
C GLN A 154 3.92 -12.08 -18.55
N ALA A 155 4.90 -12.94 -18.80
CA ALA A 155 4.81 -13.97 -19.85
C ALA A 155 3.76 -15.05 -19.56
N LEU A 156 3.28 -15.14 -18.32
CA LEU A 156 2.26 -16.09 -17.88
C LEU A 156 0.82 -15.52 -17.96
N CYS A 157 0.64 -14.23 -18.29
CA CYS A 157 -0.63 -13.50 -18.11
C CYS A 157 -1.63 -13.45 -19.29
#